data_AF-A0A7S1HIX9-F1
#
_entry.id   AF-A0A7S1HIX9-F1
#
_cell.length_a   1.000
_cell.length_b   1.000
_cell.length_c   1.000
_cell.angle_alpha   90.00
_cell.angle_beta   90.00
_cell.angle_gamma   90.00
#
_symmetry.space_group_name_H-M   'P 1'
#
loop_
_entity.id
_entity.type
_entity.pdbx_description
1 polymer ?
#
loop_
_entity_poly.entity_id
_entity_poly.type
_entity_poly.pdbx_seq_one_letter_code
_entity_poly.pdbx_strand_id
1 'polypeptide(L)'
;RCRYSPVRPAEYLHLRLLVARKKYAGKIPQCYAWRRFWELILTACTVVSSTLSYLRSTVHWVSISTATAAAVTSWVSNSELTRRIELHSNTVRSIDDLIWWWRSLDDADRANHACITQFIQTGESILATERLSWIAAAKGKDKDEEQ
;
A
#
# COMPACT_ATOMS: atom_id res chain seq x y z
N ARG A 1 2.50 7.64 28.19
CA ARG A 1 2.01 6.77 29.29
C ARG A 1 2.51 5.35 29.01
N CYS A 2 3.62 4.94 29.62
CA CYS A 2 4.33 3.69 29.29
C CYS A 2 3.61 2.48 29.92
N ARG A 3 2.90 1.70 29.09
CA ARG A 3 2.44 0.36 29.48
C ARG A 3 3.59 -0.61 29.19
N TYR A 4 4.39 -0.90 30.21
CA TYR A 4 5.36 -1.99 30.17
C TYR A 4 4.56 -3.29 30.30
N SER A 5 4.24 -3.92 29.17
CA SER A 5 3.74 -5.29 29.18
C SER A 5 4.99 -6.18 29.12
N PRO A 6 5.25 -7.04 30.12
CA PRO A 6 6.40 -7.95 30.14
C PRO A 6 6.17 -9.10 29.15
N VAL A 7 6.03 -8.78 27.86
CA VAL A 7 5.93 -9.75 26.78
C VAL A 7 7.35 -10.06 26.34
N ARG A 8 7.68 -11.34 26.24
CA ARG A 8 8.98 -11.76 25.70
C ARG A 8 9.14 -11.13 24.31
N PRO A 9 10.32 -10.59 23.95
CA PRO A 9 10.49 -9.88 22.68
C PRO A 9 10.15 -10.77 21.46
N ALA A 10 10.42 -12.08 21.57
CA ALA A 10 10.02 -13.06 20.56
C ALA A 10 8.50 -13.24 20.43
N GLU A 11 7.75 -13.05 21.50
CA GLU A 11 6.30 -13.18 21.52
C GLU A 11 5.65 -11.87 21.03
N TYR A 12 6.23 -10.71 21.35
CA TYR A 12 5.88 -9.41 20.78
C TYR A 12 6.04 -9.40 19.25
N LEU A 13 7.14 -9.95 18.74
CA LEU A 13 7.40 -10.16 17.31
C LEU A 13 6.24 -10.89 16.62
N HIS A 14 5.79 -11.99 17.24
CA HIS A 14 4.85 -12.92 16.64
C HIS A 14 3.41 -12.40 16.68
N LEU A 15 3.01 -11.79 17.79
CA LEU A 15 1.64 -11.30 18.00
C LEU A 15 1.32 -10.02 17.22
N ARG A 16 2.30 -9.12 17.06
CA ARG A 16 2.03 -7.77 16.55
C ARG A 16 2.61 -7.53 15.16
N LEU A 17 3.91 -7.79 14.98
CA LEU A 17 4.59 -7.52 13.71
C LEU A 17 4.14 -8.48 12.61
N LEU A 18 4.07 -9.79 12.89
CA LEU A 18 3.65 -10.77 11.89
C LEU A 18 2.16 -10.66 11.51
N VAL A 19 1.29 -10.35 12.48
CA VAL A 19 -0.14 -10.13 12.22
C VAL A 19 -0.33 -8.89 11.34
N ALA A 20 0.37 -7.79 11.64
CA ALA A 20 0.37 -6.58 10.83
C ALA A 20 0.88 -6.89 9.41
N ARG A 21 2.05 -7.52 9.28
CA ARG A 21 2.65 -7.92 8.00
C ARG A 21 1.69 -8.76 7.15
N LYS A 22 1.08 -9.80 7.72
CA LYS A 22 0.16 -10.69 6.98
C LYS A 22 -1.08 -9.95 6.49
N LYS A 23 -1.62 -9.04 7.32
CA LYS A 23 -2.77 -8.21 6.96
C LYS A 23 -2.45 -7.26 5.80
N TYR A 24 -1.26 -6.67 5.79
CA TYR A 24 -0.83 -5.78 4.70
C TYR A 24 -0.47 -6.54 3.44
N ALA A 25 0.28 -7.64 3.55
CA ALA A 25 0.63 -8.50 2.42
C ALA A 25 -0.60 -9.02 1.67
N GLY A 26 -1.69 -9.35 2.38
CA GLY A 26 -2.94 -9.79 1.76
C GLY A 26 -3.69 -8.71 0.97
N LYS A 27 -3.47 -7.41 1.27
CA LYS A 27 -4.16 -6.29 0.60
C LYS A 27 -3.46 -5.79 -0.66
N ILE A 28 -2.14 -5.95 -0.72
CA ILE A 28 -1.32 -5.57 -1.89
C ILE A 28 -1.85 -6.19 -3.21
N PRO A 29 -2.09 -7.52 -3.32
CA PRO A 29 -2.53 -8.11 -4.58
C PRO A 29 -3.90 -7.61 -5.04
N GLN A 30 -4.78 -7.25 -4.10
CA GLN A 30 -6.12 -6.77 -4.42
C GLN A 30 -6.09 -5.36 -5.04
N CYS A 31 -5.22 -4.47 -4.54
CA CYS A 31 -5.03 -3.15 -5.15
C CYS A 31 -4.37 -3.25 -6.54
N TYR A 32 -3.39 -4.14 -6.71
CA TYR A 32 -2.79 -4.39 -8.03
C TYR A 32 -3.78 -4.98 -9.02
N ALA A 33 -4.62 -5.92 -8.60
CA ALA A 33 -5.65 -6.52 -9.44
C ALA A 33 -6.67 -5.47 -9.90
N TRP A 34 -7.07 -4.57 -9.00
CA TRP A 34 -7.98 -3.47 -9.36
C TRP A 34 -7.37 -2.54 -10.41
N ARG A 35 -6.09 -2.17 -10.26
CA ARG A 35 -5.38 -1.33 -11.23
C ARG A 35 -5.28 -2.01 -12.60
N ARG A 36 -4.90 -3.29 -12.63
CA ARG A 36 -4.86 -4.13 -13.84
C ARG A 36 -6.23 -4.22 -14.51
N PHE A 37 -7.31 -4.34 -13.73
CA PHE A 37 -8.67 -4.43 -14.25
C PHE A 37 -9.06 -3.18 -15.04
N TRP A 38 -8.78 -1.99 -14.50
CA TRP A 38 -9.04 -0.74 -15.21
C TRP A 38 -8.18 -0.58 -16.46
N GLU A 39 -6.90 -0.95 -16.39
CA GLU A 39 -5.99 -0.95 -17.54
C GLU A 39 -6.49 -1.88 -18.67
N LEU A 40 -7.03 -3.04 -18.31
CA LEU A 40 -7.66 -3.96 -19.26
C LEU A 40 -8.95 -3.39 -19.88
N ILE A 41 -9.78 -2.72 -19.09
CA ILE A 41 -11.00 -2.05 -19.61
C ILE A 41 -10.63 -0.98 -20.64
N LEU A 42 -9.60 -0.18 -20.35
CA LEU A 42 -9.18 0.91 -21.23
C LEU A 42 -8.59 0.40 -22.54
N THR A 43 -7.70 -0.60 -22.45
CA THR A 43 -7.15 -1.26 -23.65
C THR A 43 -8.24 -1.91 -24.49
N ALA A 44 -9.22 -2.57 -23.87
CA ALA A 44 -10.39 -3.11 -24.57
C ALA A 44 -11.20 -1.99 -25.25
N CYS A 45 -11.41 -0.85 -24.59
CA CYS A 45 -12.10 0.30 -25.16
C CYS A 45 -11.36 0.85 -26.40
N THR A 46 -10.02 0.94 -26.36
CA THR A 46 -9.22 1.38 -27.52
C THR A 46 -9.32 0.40 -28.69
N VAL A 47 -9.32 -0.91 -28.43
CA VAL A 47 -9.50 -1.95 -29.46
C VAL A 47 -10.90 -1.86 -30.09
N VAL A 48 -11.94 -1.66 -29.28
CA VAL A 48 -13.31 -1.48 -29.76
C VAL A 48 -13.43 -0.18 -30.58
N SER A 49 -12.85 0.92 -30.12
CA SER A 49 -12.83 2.19 -30.87
C SER A 49 -12.08 2.08 -32.20
N SER A 50 -10.96 1.35 -32.23
CA SER A 50 -10.18 1.12 -33.45
C SER A 50 -10.97 0.27 -34.46
N THR A 51 -11.60 -0.81 -34.01
CA THR A 51 -12.43 -1.67 -34.87
C THR A 51 -13.69 -0.96 -35.36
N LEU A 52 -14.31 -0.11 -34.52
CA LEU A 52 -15.48 0.67 -34.89
C LEU A 52 -15.16 1.81 -35.87
N SER A 53 -13.92 2.34 -35.85
CA SER A 53 -13.45 3.35 -36.82
C SER A 53 -13.43 2.82 -38.26
N TYR A 54 -13.22 1.51 -38.45
CA TYR A 54 -13.34 0.87 -39.77
C TYR A 54 -14.78 0.85 -40.30
N LEU A 55 -15.78 0.93 -39.42
CA LEU A 55 -17.19 1.05 -39.76
C LEU A 55 -17.53 2.53 -39.85
N ARG A 56 -17.49 3.07 -41.07
CA ARG A 56 -17.61 4.50 -41.46
C ARG A 56 -18.82 5.29 -40.91
N SER A 57 -19.70 4.68 -40.12
CA SER A 57 -21.02 5.23 -39.76
C SER A 57 -21.16 5.78 -38.33
N THR A 58 -20.20 5.57 -37.41
CA THR A 58 -20.38 5.89 -35.97
C THR A 58 -19.25 6.70 -35.34
N VAL A 59 -18.78 7.74 -36.03
CA VAL A 59 -17.66 8.58 -35.57
C VAL A 59 -17.98 9.36 -34.27
N HIS A 60 -19.24 9.80 -34.10
CA HIS A 60 -19.65 10.59 -32.93
C HIS A 60 -19.69 9.80 -31.62
N TRP A 61 -19.97 8.50 -31.67
CA TRP A 61 -20.04 7.65 -30.47
C TRP A 61 -18.64 7.30 -29.94
N VAL A 62 -17.65 7.21 -30.82
CA VAL A 62 -16.26 6.90 -30.48
C VAL A 62 -15.59 8.05 -29.73
N SER A 63 -15.87 9.30 -30.08
CA SER A 63 -15.27 10.45 -29.38
C SER A 63 -15.77 10.57 -27.94
N ILE A 64 -17.06 10.33 -27.72
CA ILE A 64 -17.69 10.37 -26.39
C ILE A 64 -17.14 9.22 -25.51
N SER A 65 -17.04 8.00 -26.04
CA SER A 65 -16.49 6.85 -25.30
C SER A 65 -15.01 7.04 -24.96
N THR A 66 -14.23 7.65 -25.87
CA THR A 66 -12.81 7.91 -25.65
C THR A 66 -12.61 9.02 -24.62
N ALA A 67 -13.41 10.09 -24.67
CA ALA A 67 -13.35 11.17 -23.68
C ALA A 67 -13.75 10.69 -22.28
N THR A 68 -14.79 9.86 -22.17
CA THR A 68 -15.19 9.25 -20.89
C THR A 68 -14.15 8.24 -20.40
N ALA A 69 -13.57 7.42 -21.28
CA ALA A 69 -12.45 6.55 -20.93
C ALA A 69 -11.24 7.34 -20.43
N ALA A 70 -10.88 8.46 -21.07
CA ALA A 70 -9.80 9.34 -20.64
C ALA A 70 -10.07 9.98 -19.26
N ALA A 71 -11.30 10.44 -19.02
CA ALA A 71 -11.70 10.97 -17.72
C ALA A 71 -11.65 9.89 -16.61
N VAL A 72 -12.16 8.69 -16.88
CA VAL A 72 -12.07 7.54 -15.97
C VAL A 72 -10.61 7.13 -15.76
N THR A 73 -9.77 7.16 -16.79
CA THR A 73 -8.33 6.90 -16.68
C THR A 73 -7.67 7.92 -15.77
N SER A 74 -7.97 9.21 -15.94
CA SER A 74 -7.46 10.26 -15.06
C SER A 74 -7.87 10.02 -13.61
N TRP A 75 -9.12 9.58 -13.39
CA TRP A 75 -9.64 9.27 -12.07
C TRP A 75 -9.01 8.02 -11.44
N VAL A 76 -8.76 6.97 -12.23
CA VAL A 76 -8.12 5.72 -11.78
C VAL A 76 -6.61 5.91 -11.61
N SER A 77 -6.01 6.78 -12.43
CA SER A 77 -4.62 7.21 -12.31
C SER A 77 -4.38 8.05 -11.06
N ASN A 78 -5.41 8.29 -10.22
CA ASN A 78 -5.22 8.87 -8.91
C ASN A 78 -4.10 8.15 -8.18
N SER A 79 -3.04 8.93 -7.96
CA SER A 79 -1.80 8.62 -7.25
C SER A 79 -2.04 7.96 -5.91
N GLU A 80 -3.23 8.12 -5.34
CA GLU A 80 -3.67 7.52 -4.09
C GLU A 80 -3.58 5.99 -4.08
N LEU A 81 -4.03 5.27 -5.12
CA LEU A 81 -3.97 3.81 -5.08
C LEU A 81 -2.52 3.30 -5.12
N THR A 82 -1.69 3.91 -5.97
CA THR A 82 -0.25 3.61 -6.07
C THR A 82 0.49 3.95 -4.78
N ARG A 83 0.20 5.11 -4.20
CA ARG A 83 0.75 5.56 -2.91
C ARG A 83 0.41 4.59 -1.79
N ARG A 84 -0.83 4.10 -1.73
CA ARG A 84 -1.27 3.11 -0.74
C ARG A 84 -0.53 1.77 -0.87
N ILE A 85 -0.31 1.32 -2.11
CA ILE A 85 0.47 0.12 -2.41
C ILE A 85 1.92 0.30 -1.96
N GLU A 86 2.54 1.43 -2.31
CA GLU A 86 3.93 1.74 -1.98
C GLU A 86 4.14 1.83 -0.47
N LEU A 87 3.24 2.50 0.25
CA LEU A 87 3.27 2.60 1.70
C LEU A 87 3.23 1.21 2.37
N HIS A 88 2.25 0.38 2.01
CA HIS A 88 2.14 -0.97 2.57
C HIS A 88 3.36 -1.84 2.22
N SER A 89 3.89 -1.72 1.00
CA SER A 89 5.07 -2.49 0.57
C SER A 89 6.31 -2.05 1.33
N ASN A 90 6.48 -0.75 1.56
CA ASN A 90 7.59 -0.19 2.32
C ASN A 90 7.52 -0.63 3.80
N THR A 91 6.34 -0.60 4.42
CA THR A 91 6.15 -1.09 5.80
C THR A 91 6.41 -2.60 5.92
N VAL A 92 5.98 -3.41 4.96
CA VAL A 92 6.28 -4.85 4.96
C VAL A 92 7.78 -5.08 4.85
N ARG A 93 8.47 -4.35 3.97
CA ARG A 93 9.92 -4.45 3.79
C ARG A 93 10.70 -4.04 5.05
N SER A 94 10.31 -2.95 5.71
CA SER A 94 10.98 -2.50 6.94
C SER A 94 10.75 -3.45 8.12
N ILE A 95 9.57 -4.08 8.20
CA ILE A 95 9.31 -5.15 9.17
C ILE A 95 10.19 -6.38 8.89
N ASP A 96 10.31 -6.80 7.63
CA ASP A 96 11.17 -7.94 7.26
C ASP A 96 12.64 -7.66 7.56
N ASP A 97 13.14 -6.47 7.23
CA ASP A 97 14.53 -6.05 7.53
C ASP A 97 14.81 -6.07 9.04
N LEU A 98 13.87 -5.57 9.85
CA LEU A 98 13.96 -5.61 11.31
C LEU A 98 13.98 -7.06 11.85
N ILE A 99 13.19 -7.96 11.25
CA ILE A 99 13.19 -9.40 11.60
C ILE A 99 14.53 -10.05 11.23
N TRP A 100 15.09 -9.73 10.06
CA TRP A 100 16.38 -10.25 9.62
C TRP A 100 17.52 -9.77 10.51
N TRP A 101 17.54 -8.49 10.85
CA TRP A 101 18.49 -7.93 11.82
C TRP A 101 18.39 -8.67 13.16
N TRP A 102 17.19 -8.85 13.70
CA TRP A 102 16.98 -9.56 14.96
C TRP A 102 17.47 -11.01 14.91
N ARG A 103 17.27 -11.69 13.78
CA ARG A 103 17.75 -13.06 13.56
C ARG A 103 19.26 -13.15 13.43
N SER A 104 19.91 -12.10 12.95
CA SER A 104 21.37 -12.05 12.77
C SER A 104 22.14 -11.86 14.08
N LEU A 105 21.48 -11.36 15.15
CA LEU A 105 22.08 -11.24 16.49
C LEU A 105 22.33 -12.61 17.11
N ASP A 106 23.49 -12.77 17.73
CA ASP A 106 23.87 -13.91 18.55
C ASP A 106 23.01 -14.00 19.83
N ASP A 107 22.97 -15.18 20.48
CA ASP A 107 22.12 -15.40 21.65
C ASP A 107 22.52 -14.49 22.85
N ALA A 108 23.81 -14.16 22.98
CA ALA A 108 24.29 -13.22 24.00
C ALA A 108 23.76 -11.79 23.77
N ASP A 109 23.81 -11.31 22.53
CA ASP A 109 23.29 -9.99 22.16
C ASP A 109 21.76 -9.94 22.19
N ARG A 110 21.10 -11.07 21.92
CA ARG A 110 19.63 -11.17 21.99
C ARG A 110 19.10 -11.14 23.42
N ALA A 111 19.91 -11.59 24.38
CA ALA A 111 19.64 -11.47 25.80
C ALA A 111 19.94 -10.06 26.35
N ASN A 112 20.67 -9.23 25.60
CA ASN A 112 21.00 -7.87 26.02
C ASN A 112 19.75 -6.98 25.99
N HIS A 113 19.45 -6.36 27.14
CA HIS A 113 18.33 -5.44 27.31
C HIS A 113 18.39 -4.24 26.36
N ALA A 114 19.59 -3.78 26.00
CA ALA A 114 19.76 -2.67 25.06
C ALA A 114 19.25 -3.05 23.65
N CYS A 115 19.66 -4.22 23.15
CA CYS A 115 19.24 -4.74 21.85
C CYS A 115 17.73 -5.01 21.80
N ILE A 116 17.15 -5.56 22.88
CA ILE A 116 15.71 -5.77 23.02
C ILE A 116 14.95 -4.42 22.96
N THR A 117 15.45 -3.42 23.67
CA THR A 117 14.79 -2.11 23.73
C THR A 117 14.85 -1.42 22.37
N GLN A 118 16.00 -1.47 21.70
CA GLN A 118 16.17 -0.94 20.34
C GLN A 118 15.22 -1.66 19.36
N PHE A 119 15.11 -2.99 19.44
CA PHE A 119 14.20 -3.77 18.59
C PHE A 119 12.75 -3.30 18.73
N ILE A 120 12.27 -3.17 19.97
CA ILE A 120 10.89 -2.75 20.26
C ILE A 120 10.66 -1.30 19.80
N GLN A 121 11.60 -0.39 20.07
CA GLN A 121 11.51 1.01 19.67
C GLN A 121 11.45 1.18 18.16
N THR A 122 12.29 0.46 17.42
CA THR A 122 12.28 0.46 15.95
C THR A 122 10.99 -0.16 15.39
N GLY A 123 10.51 -1.25 15.98
CA GLY A 123 9.23 -1.84 15.57
C GLY A 123 8.03 -0.91 15.78
N GLU A 124 7.98 -0.23 16.92
CA GLU A 124 6.94 0.76 17.23
C GLU A 124 7.05 2.02 16.38
N SER A 125 8.27 2.46 16.04
CA SER A 125 8.47 3.62 15.17
C SER A 125 8.01 3.34 13.73
N ILE A 126 8.22 2.12 13.21
CA ILE A 126 7.70 1.69 11.92
C ILE A 126 6.16 1.72 11.90
N LEU A 127 5.52 1.16 12.94
CA LEU A 127 4.06 1.15 13.08
C LEU A 127 3.48 2.56 13.25
N ALA A 128 4.15 3.40 14.04
CA ALA A 128 3.76 4.79 14.25
C ALA A 128 3.86 5.60 12.95
N THR A 129 4.96 5.43 12.20
CA THR A 129 5.16 6.07 10.89
C THR A 129 4.08 5.67 9.91
N GLU A 130 3.73 4.38 9.84
CA GLU A 130 2.63 3.93 8.99
C GLU A 130 1.31 4.60 9.40
N ARG A 131 0.96 4.59 10.69
CA ARG A 131 -0.28 5.21 11.17
C ARG A 131 -0.35 6.71 10.88
N LEU A 132 0.76 7.43 11.06
CA LEU A 132 0.86 8.85 10.75
C LEU A 132 0.73 9.11 9.24
N SER A 133 1.31 8.25 8.40
CA SER A 133 1.18 8.36 6.94
C SER A 133 -0.27 8.25 6.47
N TRP A 134 -1.08 7.39 7.11
CA TRP A 134 -2.52 7.26 6.85
C TRP A 134 -3.34 8.47 7.31
N ILE A 135 -3.01 9.02 8.48
CA ILE A 135 -3.66 10.24 8.99
C ILE A 135 -3.34 11.42 8.07
N ALA A 136 -2.08 11.53 7.60
CA ALA A 136 -1.67 12.56 6.66
C ALA A 136 -2.36 12.42 5.30
N ALA A 137 -2.50 11.19 4.78
CA ALA A 137 -3.23 10.92 3.54
C ALA A 137 -4.72 11.27 3.67
N ALA A 138 -5.35 10.94 4.80
CA ALA A 138 -6.75 11.29 5.07
C ALA A 138 -6.98 12.81 5.11
N LYS A 139 -6.03 13.57 5.68
CA LYS A 139 -6.10 15.04 5.74
C LYS A 139 -5.86 15.71 4.38
N GLY A 140 -5.13 15.08 3.47
CA GLY A 140 -4.95 15.59 2.11
C GLY A 140 -6.26 15.58 1.32
N LYS A 141 -7.01 14.48 1.43
CA LYS A 141 -8.28 14.30 0.72
C LYS A 141 -9.35 15.34 1.08
N ASP A 142 -9.42 15.72 2.36
CA ASP A 142 -10.38 16.72 2.87
C ASP A 142 -10.17 18.11 2.24
N LYS A 143 -8.92 18.47 1.90
CA LYS A 143 -8.58 19.76 1.29
C LYS A 143 -8.86 19.85 -0.21
N ASP A 144 -8.91 18.70 -0.88
CA ASP A 144 -9.15 18.62 -2.33
C ASP A 144 -10.66 18.63 -2.65
N GLU A 145 -11.53 18.34 -1.67
CA GLU A 145 -13.00 18.36 -1.80
C GLU A 145 -13.62 19.74 -1.48
N GLU A 146 -12.84 20.66 -0.88
CA GLU A 146 -13.29 22.01 -0.49
C GLU A 146 -12.96 23.09 -1.54
N GLN A 147 -12.45 22.71 -2.72
CA GLN A 147 -12.09 23.60 -3.85
C GLN A 147 -12.98 23.40 -5.08
#